data_AF-A0A2V7YDG1-F1
#
_entry.id   AF-A0A2V7YDG1-F1
#
_cell.length_a   1.000
_cell.length_b   1.000
_cell.length_c   1.000
_cell.angle_alpha   90.00
_cell.angle_beta   90.00
_cell.angle_gamma   90.00
#
_symmetry.space_group_name_H-M   'P 1'
#
loop_
_entity.id
_entity.type
_entity.pdbx_description
1 polymer ?
#
loop_
_entity_poly.entity_id
_entity_poly.type
_entity_poly.pdbx_seq_one_letter_code
_entity_poly.pdbx_strand_id
1 'polypeptide(L)'
;SQQAAGAAGAVDFDLPKGWQSQKVTSSMRLTQASIPGPGGPGDFAVFFFGPGGGGPVDANIQRWVGQVSGAGKPTPETFETNGYKVTWVDAKGTLEPTGMGPGPKTAVANARLYGAVVEGPGGPWFFKATGPDTTLAPQRDAFVAMLKSVRAKK
;
A
#
# COMPACT_ATOMS: atom_id res chain seq x y z
N SER A 1 27.29 6.84 -22.50
CA SER A 1 27.02 5.47 -22.02
C SER A 1 25.99 5.53 -20.90
N GLN A 2 24.70 5.42 -21.23
CA GLN A 2 23.64 5.38 -20.22
C GLN A 2 23.37 3.90 -19.92
N GLN A 3 24.09 3.38 -18.93
CA GLN A 3 23.95 2.00 -18.49
C GLN A 3 22.75 1.90 -17.55
N ALA A 4 21.89 0.95 -17.86
CA ALA A 4 20.62 0.64 -17.22
C ALA A 4 20.68 0.63 -15.68
N ALA A 5 20.06 1.62 -15.05
CA ALA A 5 19.62 1.57 -13.65
C ALA A 5 18.20 0.99 -13.51
N GLY A 6 17.70 0.27 -14.53
CA GLY A 6 16.29 -0.09 -14.69
C GLY A 6 15.87 -1.50 -14.24
N ALA A 7 16.79 -2.34 -13.74
CA ALA A 7 16.50 -3.75 -13.47
C ALA A 7 16.56 -4.17 -11.99
N ALA A 8 17.22 -3.40 -11.12
CA ALA A 8 17.33 -3.74 -9.70
C ALA A 8 16.32 -2.91 -8.88
N GLY A 9 15.20 -3.53 -8.47
CA GLY A 9 14.18 -2.89 -7.62
C GLY A 9 12.75 -2.90 -8.17
N ALA A 10 12.47 -3.66 -9.22
CA ALA A 10 11.12 -3.77 -9.76
C ALA A 10 10.42 -5.06 -9.28
N VAL A 11 9.29 -4.89 -8.60
CA VAL A 11 8.35 -5.95 -8.23
C VAL A 11 7.17 -5.96 -9.20
N ASP A 12 6.60 -7.12 -9.47
CA ASP A 12 5.36 -7.29 -10.22
C ASP A 12 4.30 -7.98 -9.34
N PHE A 13 3.02 -7.75 -9.63
CA PHE A 13 1.89 -8.30 -8.88
C PHE A 13 0.59 -8.16 -9.70
N ASP A 14 -0.43 -8.92 -9.32
CA ASP A 14 -1.73 -8.89 -10.00
C ASP A 14 -2.64 -7.85 -9.32
N LEU A 15 -2.94 -6.77 -10.05
CA LEU A 15 -3.89 -5.77 -9.58
C LEU A 15 -5.29 -6.40 -9.45
N PRO A 16 -6.00 -6.22 -8.32
CA PRO A 16 -7.32 -6.81 -8.14
C PRO A 16 -8.30 -6.44 -9.26
N LYS A 17 -9.13 -7.41 -9.64
CA LYS A 17 -10.17 -7.20 -10.66
C LYS A 17 -11.10 -6.05 -10.24
N GLY A 18 -11.32 -5.11 -11.15
CA GLY A 18 -12.19 -3.94 -10.94
C GLY A 18 -11.46 -2.72 -10.37
N TRP A 19 -10.23 -2.86 -9.91
CA TRP A 19 -9.39 -1.71 -9.57
C TRP A 19 -8.91 -1.05 -10.87
N GLN A 20 -8.96 0.28 -10.89
CA GLN A 20 -8.72 1.07 -12.09
C GLN A 20 -7.33 1.67 -12.03
N SER A 21 -6.38 1.09 -12.77
CA SER A 21 -5.02 1.62 -12.87
C SER A 21 -5.03 3.07 -13.37
N GLN A 22 -4.17 3.89 -12.76
CA GLN A 22 -4.05 5.31 -13.05
C GLN A 22 -2.61 5.64 -13.45
N LYS A 23 -2.46 6.64 -14.33
CA LYS A 23 -1.14 7.16 -14.68
C LYS A 23 -0.45 7.70 -13.42
N VAL A 24 0.74 7.21 -13.10
CA VAL A 24 1.56 7.76 -12.02
C VAL A 24 2.00 9.19 -12.34
N THR A 25 1.82 10.09 -11.37
CA THR A 25 2.17 11.51 -11.49
C THR A 25 3.35 11.92 -10.61
N SER A 26 3.91 10.99 -9.82
CA SER A 26 5.04 11.21 -8.91
C SER A 26 6.11 10.14 -9.13
N SER A 27 7.38 10.54 -9.13
CA SER A 27 8.53 9.64 -9.32
C SER A 27 8.69 8.60 -8.20
N MET A 28 8.10 8.82 -7.02
CA MET A 28 8.18 7.88 -5.89
C MET A 28 7.10 6.78 -5.95
N ARG A 29 6.14 6.88 -6.87
CA ARG A 29 5.09 5.86 -7.05
C ARG A 29 5.48 4.95 -8.20
N LEU A 30 5.58 3.64 -7.91
CA LEU A 30 5.74 2.63 -8.96
C LEU A 30 4.42 2.41 -9.71
N THR A 31 3.31 2.48 -8.99
CA THR A 31 1.96 2.39 -9.57
C THR A 31 0.94 3.04 -8.65
N GLN A 32 -0.25 3.31 -9.21
CA GLN A 32 -1.42 3.75 -8.47
C GLN A 32 -2.71 3.31 -9.16
N ALA A 33 -3.77 3.14 -8.39
CA ALA A 33 -5.09 2.78 -8.90
C ALA A 33 -6.20 3.39 -8.03
N SER A 34 -7.36 3.60 -8.63
CA SER A 34 -8.61 3.86 -7.92
C SER A 34 -9.31 2.55 -7.59
N ILE A 35 -9.96 2.49 -6.43
CA ILE A 35 -10.77 1.36 -5.94
C ILE A 35 -12.24 1.80 -5.94
N PRO A 36 -13.04 1.45 -6.97
CA PRO A 36 -14.45 1.81 -6.98
C PRO A 36 -15.23 1.14 -5.84
N GLY A 37 -16.19 1.84 -5.24
CA GLY A 37 -17.08 1.27 -4.24
C GLY A 37 -18.19 2.22 -3.79
N PRO A 38 -19.15 1.71 -3.00
CA PRO A 38 -20.39 2.41 -2.67
C PRO A 38 -20.19 3.63 -1.75
N GLY A 39 -19.07 3.70 -1.02
CA GLY A 39 -18.72 4.87 -0.19
C GLY A 39 -18.03 6.00 -0.96
N GLY A 40 -17.79 5.82 -2.26
CA GLY A 40 -16.87 6.63 -3.05
C GLY A 40 -15.55 5.89 -3.32
N PRO A 41 -14.71 6.39 -4.25
CA PRO A 41 -13.47 5.72 -4.63
C PRO A 41 -12.47 5.70 -3.48
N GLY A 42 -11.80 4.56 -3.30
CA GLY A 42 -10.55 4.47 -2.54
C GLY A 42 -9.34 4.70 -3.43
N ASP A 43 -8.20 4.99 -2.80
CA ASP A 43 -6.91 5.19 -3.46
C ASP A 43 -5.97 4.04 -3.11
N PHE A 44 -5.25 3.53 -4.11
CA PHE A 44 -4.15 2.59 -3.94
C PHE A 44 -2.87 3.13 -4.57
N ALA A 45 -1.74 2.87 -3.92
CA ALA A 45 -0.42 3.14 -4.50
C ALA A 45 0.63 2.18 -3.96
N VAL A 46 1.68 1.98 -4.78
CA VAL A 46 2.92 1.33 -4.36
C VAL A 46 4.05 2.35 -4.40
N PHE A 47 4.74 2.51 -3.29
CA PHE A 47 5.89 3.39 -3.17
C PHE A 47 7.19 2.60 -3.14
N PHE A 48 8.22 3.16 -3.75
CA PHE A 48 9.58 2.65 -3.70
C PHE A 48 10.55 3.80 -3.50
N PHE A 49 11.38 3.69 -2.46
CA PHE A 49 12.31 4.74 -2.05
C PHE A 49 13.78 4.35 -2.30
N GLY A 50 14.01 3.37 -3.18
CA GLY A 50 15.32 2.75 -3.42
C GLY A 50 15.60 1.56 -2.49
N PRO A 51 16.63 0.75 -2.79
CA PRO A 51 17.01 -0.40 -1.97
C PRO A 51 17.30 0.00 -0.52
N GLY A 52 16.65 -0.65 0.45
CA GLY A 52 16.75 -0.31 1.87
C GLY A 52 16.13 1.04 2.27
N GLY A 53 15.52 1.78 1.33
CA GLY A 53 14.86 3.06 1.59
C GLY A 53 13.47 2.92 2.24
N GLY A 54 12.91 4.03 2.72
CA GLY A 54 11.55 4.09 3.29
C GLY A 54 11.45 3.71 4.77
N GLY A 55 12.54 3.25 5.39
CA GLY A 55 12.63 2.95 6.81
C GLY A 55 12.09 1.56 7.19
N PRO A 56 12.21 1.16 8.48
CA PRO A 56 11.88 -0.18 8.92
C PRO A 56 10.38 -0.49 8.87
N VAL A 57 10.04 -1.77 8.82
CA VAL A 57 8.65 -2.27 8.78
C VAL A 57 7.81 -1.71 9.92
N ASP A 58 8.25 -1.89 11.16
CA ASP A 58 7.49 -1.49 12.35
C ASP A 58 7.21 0.01 12.40
N ALA A 59 8.16 0.85 11.98
CA ALA A 59 7.96 2.30 11.93
C ALA A 59 6.90 2.70 10.88
N ASN A 60 6.82 2.00 9.76
CA ASN A 60 5.79 2.25 8.76
C ASN A 60 4.42 1.78 9.23
N ILE A 61 4.34 0.59 9.85
CA ILE A 61 3.11 0.10 10.47
C ILE A 61 2.59 1.08 11.53
N GLN A 62 3.45 1.49 12.47
CA GLN A 62 3.09 2.47 13.51
C GLN A 62 2.61 3.78 12.91
N ARG A 63 3.30 4.29 11.88
CA ARG A 63 2.92 5.52 11.18
C ARG A 63 1.55 5.40 10.52
N TRP A 64 1.26 4.29 9.85
CA TRP A 64 -0.02 4.09 9.18
C TRP A 64 -1.18 3.90 10.16
N VAL A 65 -0.98 3.12 11.23
CA VAL A 65 -1.98 3.00 12.30
C VAL A 65 -2.21 4.35 12.96
N GLY A 66 -1.15 5.14 13.19
CA GLY A 66 -1.25 6.49 13.73
C GLY A 66 -1.96 7.51 12.83
N GLN A 67 -2.18 7.21 11.54
CA GLN A 67 -3.02 8.02 10.66
C GLN A 67 -4.51 7.74 10.84
N VAL A 68 -4.88 6.69 11.57
CA VAL A 68 -6.27 6.27 11.74
C VAL A 68 -6.67 6.39 13.21
N SER A 69 -7.31 7.50 13.57
CA SER A 69 -7.82 7.68 14.92
C SER A 69 -8.99 6.72 15.17
N GLY A 70 -9.05 6.18 16.39
CA GLY A 70 -10.08 5.19 16.77
C GLY A 70 -9.84 3.77 16.23
N ALA A 71 -8.70 3.47 15.60
CA ALA A 71 -8.42 2.16 14.99
C ALA A 71 -8.32 0.96 15.93
N GLY A 72 -8.44 1.17 17.25
CA GLY A 72 -8.09 0.16 18.23
C GLY A 72 -6.59 -0.17 18.17
N LYS A 73 -6.25 -1.45 18.34
CA LYS A 73 -4.88 -1.97 18.23
C LYS A 73 -4.81 -3.02 17.12
N PRO A 74 -4.79 -2.59 15.84
CA PRO A 74 -4.70 -3.55 14.74
C PRO A 74 -3.38 -4.33 14.85
N THR A 75 -3.46 -5.65 14.69
CA THR A 75 -2.31 -6.54 14.76
C THR A 75 -1.79 -6.80 13.36
N PRO A 76 -0.50 -6.52 13.08
CA PRO A 76 0.08 -6.84 11.78
C PRO A 76 0.11 -8.36 11.55
N GLU A 77 -0.11 -8.75 10.30
CA GLU A 77 0.01 -10.13 9.85
C GLU A 77 1.23 -10.25 8.93
N THR A 78 1.96 -11.37 9.04
CA THR A 78 3.16 -11.64 8.22
C THR A 78 3.02 -12.96 7.49
N PHE A 79 3.45 -13.01 6.24
CA PHE A 79 3.58 -14.23 5.45
C PHE A 79 4.71 -14.11 4.41
N GLU A 80 5.15 -15.26 3.89
CA GLU A 80 6.12 -15.35 2.80
C GLU A 80 5.40 -15.72 1.50
N THR A 81 5.83 -15.15 0.37
CA THR A 81 5.36 -15.53 -0.97
C THR A 81 6.44 -15.31 -2.02
N ASN A 82 6.69 -16.29 -2.90
CA ASN A 82 7.60 -16.17 -4.04
C ASN A 82 9.00 -15.59 -3.71
N GLY A 83 9.54 -15.85 -2.50
CA GLY A 83 10.82 -15.31 -2.05
C GLY A 83 10.77 -13.88 -1.48
N TYR A 84 9.57 -13.38 -1.15
CA TYR A 84 9.31 -12.09 -0.54
C TYR A 84 8.59 -12.27 0.79
N LYS A 85 9.03 -11.53 1.80
CA LYS A 85 8.36 -11.42 3.09
C LYS A 85 7.40 -10.25 3.04
N VAL A 86 6.15 -10.47 3.44
CA VAL A 86 5.10 -9.46 3.48
C VAL A 86 4.66 -9.28 4.91
N THR A 87 4.69 -8.04 5.41
CA THR A 87 4.05 -7.66 6.67
C THR A 87 3.02 -6.58 6.40
N TRP A 88 1.77 -6.82 6.80
CA TRP A 88 0.67 -5.92 6.48
C TRP A 88 -0.26 -5.67 7.67
N VAL A 89 -1.02 -4.58 7.60
CA VAL A 89 -1.95 -4.14 8.64
C VAL A 89 -3.26 -3.63 8.03
N ASP A 90 -4.35 -3.85 8.77
CA ASP A 90 -5.70 -3.39 8.50
C ASP A 90 -6.16 -2.47 9.63
N ALA A 91 -6.35 -1.18 9.35
CA ALA A 91 -6.77 -0.19 10.34
C ALA A 91 -8.07 0.50 9.88
N LYS A 92 -9.12 0.45 10.70
CA LYS A 92 -10.41 1.10 10.45
C LYS A 92 -10.67 2.20 11.48
N GLY A 93 -11.07 3.39 11.04
CA GLY A 93 -11.40 4.49 11.97
C GLY A 93 -11.59 5.79 11.21
N THR A 94 -11.12 6.89 11.77
CA THR A 94 -11.08 8.18 11.07
C THR A 94 -9.69 8.38 10.50
N LEU A 95 -9.57 8.47 9.18
CA LEU A 95 -8.31 8.74 8.51
C LEU A 95 -8.01 10.24 8.61
N GLU A 96 -6.96 10.58 9.34
CA GLU A 96 -6.59 11.97 9.62
C GLU A 96 -5.91 12.64 8.41
N PRO A 97 -6.02 13.97 8.28
CA PRO A 97 -5.27 14.71 7.28
C PRO A 97 -3.77 14.51 7.43
N THR A 98 -3.06 14.40 6.31
CA THR A 98 -1.59 14.37 6.32
C THR A 98 -1.05 15.72 5.88
N GLY A 99 -0.25 16.38 6.73
CA GLY A 99 0.36 17.69 6.39
C GLY A 99 1.44 17.63 5.31
N MET A 100 2.02 16.45 5.06
CA MET A 100 3.01 16.21 4.01
C MET A 100 2.80 14.84 3.37
N GLY A 101 2.86 14.78 2.04
CA GLY A 101 2.73 13.54 1.27
C GLY A 101 1.28 13.18 0.90
N PRO A 102 1.08 11.99 0.31
CA PRO A 102 -0.23 11.55 -0.14
C PRO A 102 -1.11 11.04 1.02
N GLY A 103 -2.29 11.65 1.13
CA GLY A 103 -3.31 11.36 2.12
C GLY A 103 -4.49 12.32 1.92
N PRO A 104 -5.58 12.18 2.70
CA PRO A 104 -6.71 13.08 2.56
C PRO A 104 -6.34 14.49 3.06
N LYS A 105 -6.96 15.52 2.47
CA LYS A 105 -6.77 16.92 2.88
C LYS A 105 -7.57 17.29 4.14
N THR A 106 -8.59 16.50 4.43
CA THR A 106 -9.52 16.64 5.55
C THR A 106 -9.75 15.28 6.18
N ALA A 107 -10.14 15.23 7.45
CA ALA A 107 -10.42 13.96 8.11
C ALA A 107 -11.53 13.20 7.37
N VAL A 108 -11.36 11.90 7.20
CA VAL A 108 -12.35 11.00 6.58
C VAL A 108 -12.82 10.01 7.63
N ALA A 109 -14.02 10.25 8.16
CA ALA A 109 -14.66 9.33 9.11
C ALA A 109 -15.05 8.02 8.42
N ASN A 110 -15.16 6.94 9.20
CA ASN A 110 -15.51 5.60 8.71
C ASN A 110 -14.64 5.19 7.52
N ALA A 111 -13.34 5.43 7.61
CA ALA A 111 -12.35 5.05 6.63
C ALA A 111 -11.62 3.77 7.04
N ARG A 112 -10.90 3.20 6.09
CA ARG A 112 -9.98 2.09 6.31
C ARG A 112 -8.65 2.37 5.61
N LEU A 113 -7.59 1.82 6.17
CA LEU A 113 -6.24 1.82 5.63
C LEU A 113 -5.74 0.38 5.61
N TYR A 114 -5.31 -0.08 4.43
CA TYR A 114 -4.46 -1.25 4.29
C TYR A 114 -3.05 -0.78 4.00
N GLY A 115 -2.07 -1.25 4.78
CA GLY A 115 -0.66 -0.95 4.58
C GLY A 115 0.14 -2.24 4.58
N ALA A 116 1.05 -2.42 3.62
CA ALA A 116 1.96 -3.55 3.60
C ALA A 116 3.38 -3.12 3.24
N VAL A 117 4.36 -3.73 3.91
CA VAL A 117 5.76 -3.68 3.53
C VAL A 117 6.13 -5.03 2.95
N VAL A 118 6.68 -5.00 1.74
CA VAL A 118 7.15 -6.17 1.00
C VAL A 118 8.67 -6.12 0.97
N GLU A 119 9.32 -7.06 1.63
CA GLU A 119 10.77 -7.19 1.73
C GLU A 119 11.25 -8.31 0.81
N GLY A 120 12.34 -8.08 0.08
CA GLY A 120 12.92 -9.07 -0.84
C GLY A 120 14.04 -8.47 -1.68
N PRO A 121 14.57 -9.19 -2.67
CA PRO A 121 15.70 -8.73 -3.49
C PRO A 121 15.41 -7.39 -4.19
N GLY A 122 16.14 -6.34 -3.82
CA GLY A 122 15.96 -4.98 -4.36
C GLY A 122 14.88 -4.13 -3.67
N GLY A 123 14.19 -4.68 -2.66
CA GLY A 123 13.19 -3.99 -1.85
C GLY A 123 13.78 -3.17 -0.69
N PRO A 124 12.92 -2.56 0.17
CA PRO A 124 11.48 -2.85 0.34
C PRO A 124 10.54 -2.00 -0.53
N TRP A 125 9.31 -2.49 -0.72
CA TRP A 125 8.19 -1.78 -1.36
C TRP A 125 7.02 -1.58 -0.39
N PHE A 126 6.31 -0.46 -0.53
CA PHE A 126 5.26 -0.05 0.39
C PHE A 126 3.93 0.05 -0.33
N PHE A 127 3.05 -0.91 -0.08
CA PHE A 127 1.70 -0.97 -0.63
C PHE A 127 0.77 -0.26 0.33
N LYS A 128 -0.04 0.67 -0.17
CA LYS A 128 -1.00 1.40 0.66
C LYS A 128 -2.31 1.58 -0.08
N ALA A 129 -3.40 1.18 0.57
CA ALA A 129 -4.76 1.48 0.14
C ALA A 129 -5.49 2.27 1.25
N THR A 130 -6.22 3.32 0.88
CA THR A 130 -7.01 4.15 1.80
C THR A 130 -8.34 4.53 1.18
N GLY A 131 -9.39 4.66 1.98
CA GLY A 131 -10.70 5.09 1.47
C GLY A 131 -11.83 4.78 2.45
N PRO A 132 -13.09 5.03 2.05
CA PRO A 132 -14.26 4.68 2.84
C PRO A 132 -14.26 3.20 3.24
N ASP A 133 -14.63 2.88 4.47
CA ASP A 133 -14.72 1.50 4.98
C ASP A 133 -15.69 0.65 4.14
N THR A 134 -16.79 1.24 3.71
CA THR A 134 -17.77 0.59 2.81
C THR A 134 -17.22 0.25 1.43
N THR A 135 -16.13 0.93 1.01
CA THR A 135 -15.41 0.62 -0.23
C THR A 135 -14.28 -0.37 0.02
N LEU A 136 -13.53 -0.24 1.11
CA LEU A 136 -12.31 -1.04 1.36
C LEU A 136 -12.56 -2.37 2.08
N ALA A 137 -13.50 -2.44 3.02
CA ALA A 137 -13.74 -3.67 3.79
C ALA A 137 -14.03 -4.89 2.89
N PRO A 138 -14.88 -4.78 1.83
CA PRO A 138 -15.11 -5.90 0.91
C PRO A 138 -13.88 -6.27 0.06
N GLN A 139 -12.87 -5.41 0.02
CA GLN A 139 -11.65 -5.59 -0.78
C GLN A 139 -10.50 -6.21 0.01
N ARG A 140 -10.69 -6.56 1.29
CA ARG A 140 -9.64 -7.13 2.15
C ARG A 140 -8.98 -8.34 1.49
N ASP A 141 -9.77 -9.33 1.10
CA ASP A 141 -9.25 -10.57 0.53
C ASP A 141 -8.59 -10.35 -0.84
N ALA A 142 -9.13 -9.42 -1.63
CA ALA A 142 -8.54 -9.03 -2.91
C ALA A 142 -7.18 -8.34 -2.72
N PHE A 143 -7.04 -7.47 -1.71
CA PHE A 143 -5.77 -6.86 -1.34
C PHE A 143 -4.75 -7.89 -0.89
N VAL A 144 -5.14 -8.84 -0.02
CA VAL A 144 -4.24 -9.92 0.42
C VAL A 144 -3.86 -10.85 -0.73
N ALA A 145 -4.78 -11.16 -1.64
CA ALA A 145 -4.49 -11.95 -2.84
C ALA A 145 -3.47 -11.25 -3.75
N MET A 146 -3.59 -9.93 -3.95
CA MET A 146 -2.59 -9.14 -4.65
C MET A 146 -1.22 -9.23 -3.96
N LEU A 147 -1.15 -9.08 -2.63
CA LEU A 147 0.10 -9.22 -1.90
C LEU A 147 0.71 -10.63 -2.05
N LYS A 148 -0.11 -11.68 -2.09
CA LYS A 148 0.34 -13.06 -2.34
C LYS A 148 0.86 -13.29 -3.76
N SER A 149 0.44 -12.48 -4.73
CA SER A 149 0.88 -12.57 -6.13
C SER A 149 2.22 -11.89 -6.43
N VAL A 150 2.79 -11.19 -5.44
CA VAL A 150 4.07 -10.49 -5.53
C VAL A 150 5.16 -11.42 -6.06
N ARG A 151 5.94 -10.93 -7.01
CA ARG A 151 6.99 -11.68 -7.72
C ARG A 151 8.05 -10.75 -8.31
N ALA A 152 9.18 -11.31 -8.70
CA ALA A 152 10.17 -10.58 -9.48
C ALA A 152 9.57 -10.10 -10.80
N LYS A 153 9.85 -8.85 -11.19
CA LYS A 153 9.48 -8.35 -12.51
C LYS A 153 10.33 -9.07 -13.57
N LYS A 154 9.66 -9.62 -14.59
CA LYS A 154 10.31 -10.25 -15.75
C LYS A 154 10.85 -9.23 -16.73
#